data_AF-D0GJU8-F1
#
_entry.id   AF-D0GJU8-F1
#
_cell.length_a   1.000
_cell.length_b   1.000
_cell.length_c   1.000
_cell.angle_alpha   90.00
_cell.angle_beta   90.00
_cell.angle_gamma   90.00
#
_symmetry.space_group_name_H-M   'P 1'
#
loop_
_entity.id
_entity.type
_entity.pdbx_description
1 polymer ?
#
loop_
_entity_poly.entity_id
_entity_poly.type
_entity_poly.pdbx_seq_one_letter_code
_entity_poly.pdbx_strand_id
1 'polypeptide(L)'
;MIKISACILAKNEEENIAECIRSVKPYVDEVIVVDNGSTDNTGEIAESLGSIVLDGSNLLLDSARKLYMEKAKYDWILILDADERFGKLGEVSLKEFLSRIKDNIWGYGILSYQHSGLGKWAEVHILRLIRNNKMIHYNESPIHSSVAPSIFENGAEINDTSLFAIHHLDILIKGRPVPKRKRYRTMLEEILSNKNRNLDKDTENMYKCFLGLEYVAVGEYDKAEKIYEHAVEEDFKYRNFALECLCQLYMYRKKYEKVKKYITDKNILLFRNNAVLGNYYNYFDKEKAADFYENIIKNSNATASDYLNLAYLLKDKDRIKARELLEKAVEKNSYLLKRVSYDLGEKQNLFIIQSNILFEIENVYNLFEDLKMSELING
;
A
#
# COMPACT_ATOMS: atom_id res chain seq x y z
N MET A 1 -26.97 -6.59 -14.54
CA MET A 1 -26.19 -6.87 -13.31
C MET A 1 -24.75 -6.51 -13.62
N ILE A 2 -24.10 -5.68 -12.80
CA ILE A 2 -22.71 -5.30 -13.01
C ILE A 2 -21.82 -6.53 -12.94
N LYS A 3 -20.90 -6.65 -13.90
CA LYS A 3 -19.90 -7.70 -13.97
C LYS A 3 -18.49 -7.11 -13.92
N ILE A 4 -17.54 -7.94 -13.50
CA ILE A 4 -16.17 -7.50 -13.21
C ILE A 4 -15.17 -8.49 -13.79
N SER A 5 -14.14 -7.98 -14.49
CA SER A 5 -12.97 -8.74 -14.93
C SER A 5 -11.81 -8.47 -13.97
N ALA A 6 -11.22 -9.51 -13.37
CA ALA A 6 -9.91 -9.36 -12.73
C ALA A 6 -8.81 -9.51 -13.78
N CYS A 7 -7.82 -8.62 -13.75
CA CYS A 7 -6.69 -8.62 -14.67
C CYS A 7 -5.39 -8.67 -13.87
N ILE A 8 -4.58 -9.69 -14.14
CA ILE A 8 -3.32 -9.96 -13.44
C ILE A 8 -2.20 -10.02 -14.48
N LEU A 9 -1.07 -9.37 -14.18
CA LEU A 9 0.17 -9.53 -14.92
C LEU A 9 1.16 -10.31 -14.05
N ALA A 10 1.67 -11.42 -14.56
CA ALA A 10 2.54 -12.31 -13.80
C ALA A 10 3.79 -12.70 -14.59
N LYS A 11 4.89 -12.93 -13.87
CA LYS A 11 6.13 -13.51 -14.40
C LYS A 11 6.88 -14.21 -13.29
N ASN A 12 7.04 -15.52 -13.37
CA ASN A 12 7.69 -16.34 -12.36
C ASN A 12 7.07 -16.18 -10.96
N GLU A 13 5.77 -16.44 -10.87
CA GLU A 13 4.92 -16.27 -9.70
C GLU A 13 4.21 -17.58 -9.31
N GLU A 14 4.80 -18.75 -9.58
CA GLU A 14 4.17 -20.05 -9.25
C GLU A 14 3.81 -20.20 -7.76
N GLU A 15 4.59 -19.55 -6.89
CA GLU A 15 4.35 -19.51 -5.44
C GLU A 15 3.17 -18.60 -5.02
N ASN A 16 2.81 -17.60 -5.84
CA ASN A 16 1.86 -16.55 -5.46
C ASN A 16 0.55 -16.56 -6.26
N ILE A 17 0.63 -16.90 -7.54
CA ILE A 17 -0.47 -16.73 -8.50
C ILE A 17 -1.73 -17.49 -8.07
N ALA A 18 -1.55 -18.67 -7.45
CA ALA A 18 -2.65 -19.49 -7.01
C ALA A 18 -3.51 -18.80 -5.93
N GLU A 19 -2.86 -18.22 -4.93
CA GLU A 19 -3.56 -17.54 -3.85
C GLU A 19 -4.11 -16.17 -4.28
N CYS A 20 -3.41 -15.45 -5.17
CA CYS A 20 -3.93 -14.23 -5.79
C CYS A 20 -5.27 -14.51 -6.49
N ILE A 21 -5.30 -15.49 -7.39
CA ILE A 21 -6.51 -15.89 -8.12
C ILE A 21 -7.61 -16.34 -7.15
N ARG A 22 -7.30 -17.21 -6.18
CA ARG A 22 -8.28 -17.69 -5.19
C ARG A 22 -8.86 -16.55 -4.35
N SER A 23 -8.05 -15.53 -4.03
CA SER A 23 -8.51 -14.38 -3.24
C SER A 23 -9.54 -13.53 -3.99
N VAL A 24 -9.33 -13.31 -5.29
CA VAL A 24 -10.20 -12.41 -6.09
C VAL A 24 -11.40 -13.13 -6.71
N LYS A 25 -11.29 -14.44 -6.99
CA LYS A 25 -12.31 -15.24 -7.70
C LYS A 25 -13.74 -15.13 -7.12
N PRO A 26 -13.98 -15.04 -5.80
CA PRO A 26 -15.32 -14.86 -5.25
C PRO A 26 -15.99 -13.52 -5.61
N TYR A 27 -15.22 -12.53 -6.07
CA TYR A 27 -15.68 -11.15 -6.28
C TYR A 27 -15.90 -10.79 -7.75
N VAL A 28 -15.41 -11.62 -8.69
CA VAL A 28 -15.34 -11.28 -10.12
C VAL A 28 -15.98 -12.35 -11.00
N ASP A 29 -16.28 -12.00 -12.24
CA ASP A 29 -16.98 -12.84 -13.21
C ASP A 29 -16.02 -13.51 -14.21
N GLU A 30 -14.77 -13.04 -14.29
CA GLU A 30 -13.65 -13.70 -14.98
C GLU A 30 -12.31 -13.25 -14.39
N VAL A 31 -11.29 -14.06 -14.61
CA VAL A 31 -9.90 -13.73 -14.29
C VAL A 31 -9.08 -13.88 -15.56
N ILE A 32 -8.34 -12.84 -15.92
CA ILE A 32 -7.44 -12.79 -17.06
C ILE A 32 -6.03 -12.64 -16.51
N VAL A 33 -5.14 -13.54 -16.89
CA VAL A 33 -3.72 -13.52 -16.52
C VAL A 33 -2.91 -13.34 -17.79
N VAL A 34 -2.04 -12.33 -17.82
CA VAL A 34 -0.99 -12.23 -18.83
C VAL A 34 0.27 -12.83 -18.23
N ASP A 35 0.72 -13.94 -18.79
CA ASP A 35 2.00 -14.55 -18.44
C ASP A 35 3.11 -13.89 -19.28
N ASN A 36 3.95 -13.06 -18.65
CA ASN A 36 4.97 -12.25 -19.31
C ASN A 36 6.30 -13.02 -19.48
N GLY A 37 6.19 -14.27 -19.95
CA GLY A 37 7.31 -15.15 -20.22
C GLY A 37 7.88 -15.79 -18.96
N SER A 38 7.02 -16.43 -18.17
CA SER A 38 7.44 -17.26 -17.05
C SER A 38 8.22 -18.50 -17.53
N THR A 39 9.16 -18.93 -16.71
CA THR A 39 9.95 -20.16 -16.89
C THR A 39 9.56 -21.23 -15.87
N ASP A 40 8.62 -20.91 -14.99
CA ASP A 40 8.05 -21.78 -13.96
C ASP A 40 6.58 -22.12 -14.31
N ASN A 41 5.84 -22.72 -13.38
CA ASN A 41 4.46 -23.18 -13.67
C ASN A 41 3.40 -22.07 -13.54
N THR A 42 3.75 -20.79 -13.57
CA THR A 42 2.81 -19.67 -13.34
C THR A 42 1.57 -19.73 -14.23
N GLY A 43 1.76 -19.83 -15.55
CA GLY A 43 0.68 -19.90 -16.53
C GLY A 43 -0.19 -21.15 -16.35
N GLU A 44 0.44 -22.32 -16.17
CA GLU A 44 -0.27 -23.60 -15.97
C GLU A 44 -1.14 -23.58 -14.71
N ILE A 45 -0.61 -23.03 -13.60
CA ILE A 45 -1.36 -22.87 -12.35
C ILE A 45 -2.55 -21.93 -12.57
N ALA A 46 -2.35 -20.80 -13.25
CA ALA A 46 -3.42 -19.85 -13.53
C ALA A 46 -4.55 -20.48 -14.36
N GLU A 47 -4.20 -21.24 -15.40
CA GLU A 47 -5.15 -21.96 -16.26
C GLU A 47 -5.90 -23.04 -15.47
N SER A 48 -5.21 -23.81 -14.62
CA SER A 48 -5.84 -24.85 -13.78
C SER A 48 -6.89 -24.29 -12.80
N LEU A 49 -6.78 -23.00 -12.45
CA LEU A 49 -7.73 -22.29 -11.60
C LEU A 49 -8.89 -21.65 -12.38
N GLY A 50 -8.95 -21.86 -13.70
CA GLY A 50 -10.00 -21.36 -14.59
C GLY A 50 -9.80 -19.93 -15.06
N SER A 51 -8.56 -19.42 -15.02
CA SER A 51 -8.23 -18.11 -15.59
C SER A 51 -8.04 -18.21 -17.11
N ILE A 52 -8.32 -17.12 -17.82
CA ILE A 52 -7.92 -16.95 -19.22
C ILE A 52 -6.45 -16.53 -19.21
N VAL A 53 -5.56 -17.38 -19.71
CA VAL A 53 -4.13 -17.08 -19.78
C VAL A 53 -3.77 -16.55 -21.17
N LEU A 54 -3.09 -15.41 -21.21
CA LEU A 54 -2.61 -14.75 -22.42
C LEU A 54 -1.08 -14.75 -22.41
N ASP A 55 -0.48 -15.07 -23.56
CA ASP A 55 0.97 -14.98 -23.74
C ASP A 55 1.40 -13.51 -23.89
N GLY A 56 2.22 -13.04 -22.96
CA GLY A 56 2.84 -11.72 -22.98
C GLY A 56 4.36 -11.77 -23.08
N SER A 57 4.97 -12.91 -23.42
CA SER A 57 6.42 -13.15 -23.39
C SER A 57 7.26 -12.11 -24.16
N ASN A 58 6.70 -11.52 -25.22
CA ASN A 58 7.36 -10.52 -26.07
C ASN A 58 6.91 -9.07 -25.80
N LEU A 59 6.17 -8.82 -24.73
CA LEU A 59 5.58 -7.51 -24.44
C LEU A 59 6.31 -6.79 -23.31
N LEU A 60 6.45 -5.46 -23.47
CA LEU A 60 6.81 -4.56 -22.37
C LEU A 60 5.65 -4.48 -21.36
N LEU A 61 5.94 -3.98 -20.15
CA LEU A 61 5.01 -3.95 -19.03
C LEU A 61 3.65 -3.34 -19.39
N ASP A 62 3.64 -2.13 -19.94
CA ASP A 62 2.38 -1.44 -20.25
C ASP A 62 1.68 -2.03 -21.49
N SER A 63 2.44 -2.61 -22.43
CA SER A 63 1.85 -3.38 -23.55
C SER A 63 1.17 -4.66 -23.06
N ALA A 64 1.76 -5.35 -22.08
CA ALA A 64 1.17 -6.53 -21.44
C ALA A 64 -0.09 -6.16 -20.63
N ARG A 65 -0.08 -5.01 -19.96
CA ARG A 65 -1.27 -4.48 -19.27
C ARG A 65 -2.38 -4.10 -20.24
N LYS A 66 -2.03 -3.43 -21.34
CA LYS A 66 -2.98 -3.14 -22.41
C LYS A 66 -3.63 -4.42 -22.95
N LEU A 67 -2.86 -5.50 -23.12
CA LEU A 67 -3.37 -6.79 -23.60
C LEU A 67 -4.50 -7.36 -22.72
N TYR A 68 -4.35 -7.37 -21.38
CA TYR A 68 -5.44 -7.82 -20.52
C TYR A 68 -6.64 -6.85 -20.56
N MET A 69 -6.42 -5.55 -20.74
CA MET A 69 -7.50 -4.55 -20.74
C MET A 69 -8.37 -4.70 -21.99
N GLU A 70 -7.74 -4.96 -23.13
CA GLU A 70 -8.44 -5.25 -24.39
C GLU A 70 -9.19 -6.58 -24.35
N LYS A 71 -8.73 -7.55 -23.55
CA LYS A 71 -9.39 -8.84 -23.38
C LYS A 71 -10.55 -8.82 -22.38
N ALA A 72 -10.50 -7.93 -21.39
CA ALA A 72 -11.53 -7.79 -20.37
C ALA A 72 -12.90 -7.45 -21.00
N LYS A 73 -13.93 -8.25 -20.70
CA LYS A 73 -15.24 -8.13 -21.37
C LYS A 73 -16.34 -7.49 -20.54
N TYR A 74 -16.08 -7.23 -19.25
CA TYR A 74 -17.11 -6.78 -18.31
C TYR A 74 -17.00 -5.30 -17.95
N ASP A 75 -17.99 -4.78 -17.23
CA ASP A 75 -18.19 -3.34 -16.99
C ASP A 75 -17.04 -2.68 -16.23
N TRP A 76 -16.40 -3.43 -15.33
CA TRP A 76 -15.28 -2.97 -14.50
C TRP A 76 -14.09 -3.92 -14.59
N ILE A 77 -12.89 -3.36 -14.47
CA ILE A 77 -11.62 -4.07 -14.42
C ILE A 77 -11.01 -3.87 -13.03
N LEU A 78 -10.74 -4.97 -12.34
CA LEU A 78 -9.94 -5.01 -11.12
C LEU A 78 -8.53 -5.48 -11.47
N ILE A 79 -7.56 -4.59 -11.38
CA ILE A 79 -6.15 -4.84 -11.66
C ILE A 79 -5.48 -5.33 -10.39
N LEU A 80 -4.72 -6.43 -10.46
CA LEU A 80 -3.96 -6.97 -9.34
C LEU A 80 -2.57 -7.41 -9.81
N ASP A 81 -1.58 -7.28 -8.92
CA ASP A 81 -0.28 -7.93 -9.08
C ASP A 81 -0.35 -9.37 -8.49
N ALA A 82 0.49 -10.29 -8.98
CA ALA A 82 0.42 -11.70 -8.59
C ALA A 82 0.75 -11.95 -7.11
N ASP A 83 1.50 -11.04 -6.47
CA ASP A 83 1.84 -11.03 -5.04
C ASP A 83 0.84 -10.23 -4.19
N GLU A 84 -0.32 -9.88 -4.75
CA GLU A 84 -1.43 -9.25 -4.05
C GLU A 84 -2.53 -10.26 -3.67
N ARG A 85 -3.27 -9.98 -2.58
CA ARG A 85 -4.48 -10.72 -2.19
C ARG A 85 -5.64 -9.74 -2.00
N PHE A 86 -6.74 -9.95 -2.71
CA PHE A 86 -7.93 -9.10 -2.62
C PHE A 86 -8.95 -9.66 -1.62
N GLY A 87 -9.60 -8.79 -0.86
CA GLY A 87 -10.66 -9.17 0.06
C GLY A 87 -11.59 -8.02 0.43
N LYS A 88 -12.75 -8.36 1.01
CA LYS A 88 -13.66 -7.37 1.59
C LYS A 88 -13.32 -7.08 3.05
N LEU A 89 -13.46 -5.82 3.45
CA LEU A 89 -13.40 -5.37 4.85
C LEU A 89 -14.80 -5.09 5.44
N GLY A 90 -15.81 -4.90 4.57
CA GLY A 90 -17.19 -4.65 4.97
C GLY A 90 -18.18 -5.74 4.55
N GLU A 91 -19.44 -5.53 4.89
CA GLU A 91 -20.54 -6.44 4.55
C GLU A 91 -21.01 -6.31 3.10
N VAL A 92 -20.88 -5.11 2.53
CA VAL A 92 -21.32 -4.77 1.17
C VAL A 92 -20.51 -5.55 0.13
N SER A 93 -21.22 -6.21 -0.79
CA SER A 93 -20.56 -6.92 -1.90
C SER A 93 -19.97 -5.92 -2.92
N LEU A 94 -18.91 -6.32 -3.65
CA LEU A 94 -18.30 -5.48 -4.68
C LEU A 94 -19.30 -5.06 -5.77
N LYS A 95 -20.18 -5.98 -6.19
CA LYS A 95 -21.22 -5.70 -7.19
C LYS A 95 -22.28 -4.72 -6.67
N GLU A 96 -22.67 -4.84 -5.40
CA GLU A 96 -23.58 -3.88 -4.76
C GLU A 96 -22.95 -2.48 -4.67
N PHE A 97 -21.69 -2.41 -4.20
CA PHE A 97 -20.93 -1.15 -4.18
C PHE A 97 -20.89 -0.51 -5.57
N LEU A 98 -20.49 -1.26 -6.60
CA LEU A 98 -20.38 -0.78 -7.97
C LEU A 98 -21.74 -0.32 -8.55
N SER A 99 -22.84 -0.92 -8.12
CA SER A 99 -24.19 -0.58 -8.60
C SER A 99 -24.68 0.80 -8.20
N ARG A 100 -24.02 1.41 -7.19
CA ARG A 100 -24.35 2.73 -6.65
C ARG A 100 -23.41 3.84 -7.15
N ILE A 101 -22.44 3.49 -7.98
CA ILE A 101 -21.41 4.43 -8.45
C ILE A 101 -21.95 5.27 -9.60
N LYS A 102 -21.72 6.58 -9.50
CA LYS A 102 -22.09 7.56 -10.52
C LYS A 102 -21.29 7.34 -11.82
N ASP A 103 -21.88 7.71 -12.95
CA ASP A 103 -21.27 7.51 -14.27
C ASP A 103 -20.00 8.33 -14.50
N ASN A 104 -19.85 9.48 -13.83
CA ASN A 104 -18.66 10.33 -13.90
C ASN A 104 -17.45 9.77 -13.13
N ILE A 105 -17.63 8.76 -12.27
CA ILE A 105 -16.54 8.14 -11.51
C ILE A 105 -16.03 6.94 -12.31
N TRP A 106 -14.79 7.00 -12.77
CA TRP A 106 -14.18 5.98 -13.63
C TRP A 106 -13.15 5.12 -12.92
N GLY A 107 -12.71 5.51 -11.73
CA GLY A 107 -11.69 4.79 -10.98
C GLY A 107 -11.93 4.79 -9.47
N TYR A 108 -11.47 3.73 -8.83
CA TYR A 108 -11.34 3.62 -7.40
C TYR A 108 -9.93 3.21 -6.98
N GLY A 109 -9.33 4.03 -6.11
CA GLY A 109 -8.26 3.61 -5.24
C GLY A 109 -8.79 2.61 -4.21
N ILE A 110 -8.18 1.43 -4.16
CA ILE A 110 -8.49 0.41 -3.15
C ILE A 110 -7.44 0.52 -2.06
N LEU A 111 -7.88 0.45 -0.79
CA LEU A 111 -6.98 0.37 0.35
C LEU A 111 -6.00 -0.79 0.16
N SER A 112 -4.70 -0.50 0.21
CA SER A 112 -3.65 -1.50 0.12
C SER A 112 -2.84 -1.50 1.40
N TYR A 113 -2.79 -2.67 2.03
CA TYR A 113 -1.87 -3.00 3.10
C TYR A 113 -0.54 -3.44 2.48
N GLN A 114 0.43 -2.53 2.49
CA GLN A 114 1.79 -2.74 2.00
C GLN A 114 2.60 -3.37 3.13
N HIS A 115 2.67 -4.71 3.14
CA HIS A 115 3.28 -5.45 4.25
C HIS A 115 4.79 -5.32 4.24
N SER A 116 5.34 -5.20 5.44
CA SER A 116 6.75 -4.91 5.65
C SER A 116 7.42 -5.86 6.66
N GLY A 117 6.65 -6.86 7.12
CA GLY A 117 7.09 -7.95 7.98
C GLY A 117 6.81 -7.67 9.46
N LEU A 118 6.93 -8.71 10.30
CA LEU A 118 6.71 -8.60 11.76
C LEU A 118 5.32 -8.03 12.13
N GLY A 119 4.31 -8.33 11.32
CA GLY A 119 2.96 -7.81 11.47
C GLY A 119 2.81 -6.32 11.17
N LYS A 120 3.76 -5.67 10.48
CA LYS A 120 3.70 -4.24 10.13
C LYS A 120 3.31 -4.02 8.68
N TRP A 121 2.68 -2.88 8.43
CA TRP A 121 2.31 -2.43 7.10
C TRP A 121 2.23 -0.91 7.00
N ALA A 122 2.25 -0.42 5.76
CA ALA A 122 1.75 0.90 5.40
C ALA A 122 0.38 0.78 4.74
N GLU A 123 -0.49 1.76 4.96
CA GLU A 123 -1.84 1.85 4.37
C GLU A 123 -1.83 2.91 3.27
N VAL A 124 -2.10 2.50 2.04
CA VAL A 124 -2.14 3.41 0.87
C VAL A 124 -3.28 3.04 -0.06
N HIS A 125 -4.02 4.02 -0.57
CA HIS A 125 -5.00 3.74 -1.64
C HIS A 125 -4.29 3.72 -2.99
N ILE A 126 -4.44 2.62 -3.71
CA ILE A 126 -3.84 2.42 -5.04
C ILE A 126 -4.96 2.24 -6.05
N LEU A 127 -4.92 3.00 -7.15
CA LEU A 127 -5.87 2.88 -8.25
C LEU A 127 -5.80 1.47 -8.86
N ARG A 128 -6.81 0.66 -8.54
CA ARG A 128 -6.85 -0.77 -8.89
C ARG A 128 -8.18 -1.18 -9.52
N LEU A 129 -9.26 -0.44 -9.28
CA LEU A 129 -10.58 -0.71 -9.86
C LEU A 129 -10.94 0.40 -10.83
N ILE A 130 -11.14 0.07 -12.11
CA ILE A 130 -11.42 1.05 -13.17
C ILE A 130 -12.61 0.60 -14.02
N ARG A 131 -13.33 1.54 -14.63
CA ARG A 131 -14.32 1.20 -15.66
C ARG A 131 -13.61 0.55 -16.84
N ASN A 132 -14.27 -0.41 -17.48
CA ASN A 132 -13.80 -0.93 -18.75
C ASN A 132 -14.17 0.05 -19.87
N ASN A 133 -13.33 1.07 -20.04
CA ASN A 133 -13.53 2.12 -21.03
C ASN A 133 -12.27 2.23 -21.89
N LYS A 134 -12.44 2.19 -23.21
CA LYS A 134 -11.34 2.26 -24.20
C LYS A 134 -10.53 3.55 -24.15
N MET A 135 -11.04 4.60 -23.50
CA MET A 135 -10.32 5.86 -23.29
C MET A 135 -9.28 5.76 -22.17
N ILE A 136 -9.42 4.78 -21.27
CA ILE A 136 -8.50 4.57 -20.15
C ILE A 136 -7.27 3.82 -20.63
N HIS A 137 -6.09 4.40 -20.44
CA HIS A 137 -4.81 3.84 -20.85
C HIS A 137 -3.68 4.27 -19.91
N TYR A 138 -2.62 3.46 -19.85
CA TYR A 138 -1.43 3.78 -19.07
C TYR A 138 -0.63 4.91 -19.72
N ASN A 139 0.01 5.74 -18.89
CA ASN A 139 0.79 6.90 -19.34
C ASN A 139 2.24 6.59 -19.74
N GLU A 140 2.61 5.31 -19.84
CA GLU A 140 3.95 4.85 -20.23
C GLU A 140 5.10 5.40 -19.38
N SER A 141 4.78 5.82 -18.14
CA SER A 141 5.80 6.34 -17.23
C SER A 141 6.81 5.25 -16.88
N PRO A 142 8.14 5.51 -16.95
CA PRO A 142 9.15 4.52 -16.59
C PRO A 142 9.07 4.11 -15.11
N ILE A 143 8.47 4.98 -14.29
CA ILE A 143 8.31 4.80 -12.85
C ILE A 143 6.84 4.99 -12.50
N HIS A 144 6.26 4.01 -11.81
CA HIS A 144 4.88 4.05 -11.32
C HIS A 144 3.86 4.44 -12.41
N SER A 145 3.95 3.78 -13.58
CA SER A 145 2.94 3.93 -14.65
C SER A 145 1.52 3.80 -14.11
N SER A 146 0.64 4.68 -14.56
CA SER A 146 -0.71 4.85 -14.03
C SER A 146 -1.70 5.16 -15.15
N VAL A 147 -2.94 4.73 -14.95
CA VAL A 147 -4.08 5.07 -15.81
C VAL A 147 -4.77 6.37 -15.41
N ALA A 148 -4.42 6.95 -14.24
CA ALA A 148 -5.07 8.14 -13.72
C ALA A 148 -5.03 9.37 -14.66
N PRO A 149 -3.92 9.67 -15.37
CA PRO A 149 -3.88 10.79 -16.31
C PRO A 149 -4.98 10.70 -17.38
N SER A 150 -5.11 9.55 -18.03
CA SER A 150 -6.15 9.33 -19.05
C SER A 150 -7.57 9.48 -18.52
N ILE A 151 -7.82 9.15 -17.24
CA ILE A 151 -9.13 9.34 -16.61
C ILE A 151 -9.43 10.84 -16.44
N PHE A 152 -8.47 11.61 -15.92
CA PHE A 152 -8.65 13.05 -15.70
C PHE A 152 -8.76 13.85 -17.00
N GLU A 153 -7.99 13.48 -18.02
CA GLU A 153 -8.06 14.09 -19.36
C GLU A 153 -9.45 13.96 -19.99
N ASN A 154 -10.20 12.93 -19.59
CA ASN A 154 -11.58 12.69 -20.04
C ASN A 154 -12.64 13.30 -19.10
N GLY A 155 -12.24 14.13 -18.15
CA GLY A 155 -13.14 14.81 -17.22
C GLY A 155 -13.82 13.88 -16.20
N ALA A 156 -13.29 12.66 -16.02
CA ALA A 156 -13.82 11.69 -15.09
C ALA A 156 -13.08 11.72 -13.74
N GLU A 157 -13.74 11.21 -12.71
CA GLU A 157 -13.28 11.24 -11.33
C GLU A 157 -12.70 9.89 -10.87
N ILE A 158 -11.78 9.98 -9.91
CA ILE A 158 -11.22 8.84 -9.18
C ILE A 158 -11.50 9.10 -7.71
N ASN A 159 -12.11 8.11 -7.05
CA ASN A 159 -12.38 8.15 -5.62
C ASN A 159 -11.61 7.04 -4.90
N ASP A 160 -11.60 7.07 -3.57
CA ASP A 160 -11.02 6.00 -2.75
C ASP A 160 -12.11 5.20 -2.05
N THR A 161 -11.85 3.91 -1.78
CA THR A 161 -12.70 3.07 -0.95
C THR A 161 -11.87 2.19 -0.03
N SER A 162 -12.35 2.06 1.20
CA SER A 162 -11.80 1.16 2.23
C SER A 162 -12.78 0.03 2.58
N LEU A 163 -13.81 -0.20 1.75
CA LEU A 163 -14.72 -1.36 1.89
C LEU A 163 -14.07 -2.68 1.47
N PHE A 164 -12.99 -2.57 0.68
CA PHE A 164 -12.17 -3.66 0.17
C PHE A 164 -10.72 -3.36 0.46
N ALA A 165 -9.91 -4.40 0.51
CA ALA A 165 -8.48 -4.28 0.72
C ALA A 165 -7.68 -5.19 -0.20
N ILE A 166 -6.47 -4.74 -0.47
CA ILE A 166 -5.42 -5.51 -1.13
C ILE A 166 -4.28 -5.69 -0.13
N HIS A 167 -3.88 -6.94 0.12
CA HIS A 167 -2.67 -7.26 0.90
C HIS A 167 -1.54 -7.51 -0.08
N HIS A 168 -0.53 -6.64 -0.07
CA HIS A 168 0.62 -6.72 -0.99
C HIS A 168 1.84 -7.28 -0.26
N LEU A 169 2.42 -8.34 -0.80
CA LEU A 169 3.41 -9.19 -0.11
C LEU A 169 4.84 -9.11 -0.70
N ASP A 170 5.08 -8.27 -1.72
CA ASP A 170 6.36 -8.15 -2.44
C ASP A 170 7.61 -8.10 -1.52
N ILE A 171 7.57 -7.29 -0.45
CA ILE A 171 8.71 -7.10 0.47
C ILE A 171 9.02 -8.32 1.33
N LEU A 172 8.08 -9.26 1.42
CA LEU A 172 8.23 -10.47 2.22
C LEU A 172 8.84 -11.63 1.43
N ILE A 173 8.90 -11.51 0.11
CA ILE A 173 9.40 -12.56 -0.77
C ILE A 173 10.93 -12.49 -0.80
N LYS A 174 11.57 -13.47 -0.17
CA LYS A 174 13.02 -13.49 0.02
C LYS A 174 13.78 -13.40 -1.31
N GLY A 175 14.73 -12.47 -1.39
CA GLY A 175 15.62 -12.27 -2.54
C GLY A 175 15.04 -11.37 -3.64
N ARG A 176 13.76 -10.98 -3.57
CA ARG A 176 13.08 -10.16 -4.58
C ARG A 176 13.24 -8.64 -4.33
N PRO A 177 13.05 -8.10 -3.11
CA PRO A 177 13.08 -6.66 -2.88
C PRO A 177 14.44 -6.02 -3.14
N VAL A 178 15.55 -6.52 -2.58
CA VAL A 178 16.89 -5.90 -2.79
C VAL A 178 17.21 -5.61 -4.27
N PRO A 179 17.18 -6.58 -5.21
CA PRO A 179 17.49 -6.30 -6.61
C PRO A 179 16.47 -5.37 -7.27
N LYS A 180 15.17 -5.54 -6.97
CA LYS A 180 14.09 -4.67 -7.46
C LYS A 180 14.36 -3.23 -7.06
N ARG A 181 14.54 -2.95 -5.77
CA ARG A 181 14.79 -1.61 -5.20
C ARG A 181 16.08 -1.00 -5.72
N LYS A 182 17.15 -1.78 -5.86
CA LYS A 182 18.38 -1.30 -6.52
C LYS A 182 18.11 -0.80 -7.93
N ARG A 183 17.34 -1.53 -8.75
CA ARG A 183 16.94 -1.10 -10.10
C ARG A 183 16.13 0.19 -10.07
N TYR A 184 15.13 0.29 -9.18
CA TYR A 184 14.31 1.51 -9.03
C TYR A 184 15.17 2.71 -8.63
N ARG A 185 16.05 2.56 -7.64
CA ARG A 185 16.95 3.62 -7.19
C ARG A 185 17.87 4.09 -8.30
N THR A 186 18.55 3.17 -9.00
CA THR A 186 19.45 3.53 -10.11
C THR A 186 18.69 4.27 -11.22
N MET A 187 17.50 3.80 -11.60
CA MET A 187 16.68 4.46 -12.60
C MET A 187 16.25 5.88 -12.16
N LEU A 188 15.87 6.07 -10.89
CA LEU A 188 15.57 7.39 -10.33
C LEU A 188 16.78 8.32 -10.36
N GLU A 189 17.96 7.83 -9.96
CA GLU A 189 19.21 8.58 -9.99
C GLU A 189 19.58 9.00 -11.42
N GLU A 190 19.45 8.11 -12.40
CA GLU A 190 19.70 8.40 -13.82
C GLU A 190 18.73 9.45 -14.36
N ILE A 191 17.43 9.30 -14.10
CA ILE A 191 16.40 10.26 -14.54
C ILE A 191 16.67 11.65 -13.95
N LEU A 192 16.95 11.73 -12.64
CA LEU A 192 17.11 13.00 -11.93
C LEU A 192 18.46 13.67 -12.20
N SER A 193 19.50 12.91 -12.51
CA SER A 193 20.82 13.44 -12.88
C SER A 193 20.89 13.93 -14.33
N ASN A 194 20.00 13.45 -15.21
CA ASN A 194 19.96 13.88 -16.60
C ASN A 194 19.54 15.37 -16.69
N LYS A 195 20.47 16.21 -17.19
CA LYS A 195 20.24 17.66 -17.38
C LYS A 195 19.27 17.97 -18.53
N ASN A 196 19.10 17.05 -19.46
CA ASN A 196 18.20 17.19 -20.62
C ASN A 196 16.84 16.50 -20.37
N ARG A 197 16.53 16.16 -19.12
CA ARG A 197 15.23 15.56 -18.78
C ARG A 197 14.10 16.55 -19.07
N ASN A 198 12.98 16.03 -19.56
CA ASN A 198 11.76 16.79 -19.77
C ASN A 198 10.72 16.33 -18.74
N LEU A 199 10.84 16.83 -17.51
CA LEU A 199 9.90 16.58 -16.42
C LEU A 199 9.29 17.90 -15.96
N ASP A 200 7.99 17.92 -15.73
CA ASP A 200 7.36 19.03 -15.01
C ASP A 200 7.79 19.03 -13.53
N LYS A 201 7.54 20.17 -12.85
CA LYS A 201 7.95 20.40 -11.46
C LYS A 201 7.35 19.35 -10.50
N ASP A 202 6.09 18.98 -10.68
CA ASP A 202 5.41 18.03 -9.78
C ASP A 202 5.98 16.63 -9.95
N THR A 203 6.18 16.18 -11.20
CA THR A 203 6.78 14.88 -11.49
C THR A 203 8.22 14.78 -10.98
N GLU A 204 9.04 15.82 -11.19
CA GLU A 204 10.41 15.84 -10.68
C GLU A 204 10.45 15.73 -9.15
N ASN A 205 9.64 16.52 -8.44
CA ASN A 205 9.61 16.51 -6.98
C ASN A 205 9.01 15.20 -6.42
N MET A 206 8.05 14.60 -7.12
CA MET A 206 7.54 13.27 -6.79
C MET A 206 8.65 12.20 -6.91
N TYR A 207 9.42 12.21 -8.00
CA TYR A 207 10.56 11.30 -8.17
C TYR A 207 11.65 11.49 -7.11
N LYS A 208 11.93 12.74 -6.71
CA LYS A 208 12.81 13.00 -5.56
C LYS A 208 12.27 12.34 -4.30
N CYS A 209 10.97 12.45 -4.01
CA CYS A 209 10.38 11.81 -2.84
C CYS A 209 10.51 10.28 -2.86
N PHE A 210 10.31 9.65 -4.02
CA PHE A 210 10.52 8.21 -4.18
C PHE A 210 12.00 7.82 -4.02
N LEU A 211 12.93 8.62 -4.54
CA LEU A 211 14.36 8.41 -4.32
C LEU A 211 14.73 8.51 -2.83
N GLY A 212 14.08 9.45 -2.11
CA GLY A 212 14.19 9.54 -0.65
C GLY A 212 13.82 8.23 0.04
N LEU A 213 12.71 7.60 -0.33
CA LEU A 213 12.30 6.31 0.23
C LEU A 213 13.34 5.23 -0.09
N GLU A 214 13.81 5.17 -1.34
CA GLU A 214 14.81 4.19 -1.77
C GLU A 214 16.15 4.33 -1.01
N TYR A 215 16.52 5.55 -0.60
CA TYR A 215 17.68 5.78 0.27
C TYR A 215 17.43 5.34 1.72
N VAL A 216 16.22 5.56 2.25
CA VAL A 216 15.83 5.05 3.57
C VAL A 216 15.92 3.53 3.60
N ALA A 217 15.44 2.85 2.56
CA ALA A 217 15.46 1.39 2.46
C ALA A 217 16.87 0.78 2.57
N VAL A 218 17.91 1.52 2.14
CA VAL A 218 19.32 1.07 2.24
C VAL A 218 20.11 1.73 3.37
N GLY A 219 19.43 2.47 4.25
CA GLY A 219 20.06 3.11 5.42
C GLY A 219 20.85 4.38 5.10
N GLU A 220 20.75 4.93 3.90
CA GLU A 220 21.39 6.19 3.50
C GLU A 220 20.55 7.41 3.94
N TYR A 221 20.26 7.46 5.24
CA TYR A 221 19.29 8.39 5.81
C TYR A 221 19.64 9.87 5.62
N ASP A 222 20.93 10.22 5.57
CA ASP A 222 21.35 11.61 5.37
C ASP A 222 21.06 12.12 3.95
N LYS A 223 21.06 11.22 2.95
CA LYS A 223 20.64 11.57 1.58
C LYS A 223 19.13 11.77 1.51
N ALA A 224 18.37 10.86 2.12
CA ALA A 224 16.92 10.96 2.23
C ALA A 224 16.48 12.24 2.96
N GLU A 225 17.13 12.57 4.08
CA GLU A 225 16.85 13.78 4.87
C GLU A 225 17.02 15.05 4.03
N LYS A 226 18.13 15.18 3.29
CA LYS A 226 18.36 16.34 2.41
C LYS A 226 17.30 16.47 1.30
N ILE A 227 16.91 15.35 0.71
CA ILE A 227 15.87 15.31 -0.32
C ILE A 227 14.55 15.84 0.24
N TYR A 228 14.13 15.33 1.39
CA TYR A 228 12.84 15.70 1.97
C TYR A 228 12.87 17.13 2.54
N GLU A 229 13.97 17.55 3.18
CA GLU A 229 14.15 18.93 3.65
C GLU A 229 14.03 19.94 2.49
N HIS A 230 14.56 19.61 1.31
CA HIS A 230 14.36 20.45 0.13
C HIS A 230 12.92 20.40 -0.39
N ALA A 231 12.35 19.19 -0.53
CA ALA A 231 11.00 19.01 -1.07
C ALA A 231 9.92 19.71 -0.23
N VAL A 232 10.03 19.72 1.09
CA VAL A 232 9.04 20.40 1.95
C VAL A 232 9.08 21.93 1.86
N GLU A 233 10.15 22.52 1.33
CA GLU A 233 10.24 23.97 1.12
C GLU A 233 9.72 24.37 -0.29
N GLU A 234 9.48 23.38 -1.18
CA GLU A 234 8.91 23.60 -2.50
C GLU A 234 7.37 23.58 -2.47
N ASP A 235 6.74 24.46 -3.26
CA ASP A 235 5.30 24.38 -3.55
C ASP A 235 5.06 23.43 -4.73
N PHE A 236 4.46 22.28 -4.44
CA PHE A 236 4.15 21.23 -5.42
C PHE A 236 3.04 20.29 -4.91
N LYS A 237 2.36 19.60 -5.82
CA LYS A 237 1.15 18.80 -5.55
C LYS A 237 1.31 17.78 -4.42
N TYR A 238 2.49 17.19 -4.26
CA TYR A 238 2.75 16.11 -3.30
C TYR A 238 3.60 16.55 -2.10
N ARG A 239 3.62 17.86 -1.79
CA ARG A 239 4.37 18.40 -0.65
C ARG A 239 4.03 17.74 0.69
N ASN A 240 2.76 17.42 0.92
CA ASN A 240 2.34 16.78 2.18
C ASN A 240 2.93 15.38 2.33
N PHE A 241 3.09 14.64 1.23
CA PHE A 241 3.75 13.34 1.24
C PHE A 241 5.23 13.44 1.62
N ALA A 242 5.95 14.45 1.10
CA ALA A 242 7.32 14.75 1.51
C ALA A 242 7.40 15.11 3.01
N LEU A 243 6.44 15.89 3.51
CA LEU A 243 6.38 16.31 4.91
C LEU A 243 6.16 15.12 5.85
N GLU A 244 5.24 14.22 5.50
CA GLU A 244 5.02 12.95 6.19
C GLU A 244 6.31 12.13 6.26
N CYS A 245 6.96 11.91 5.12
CA CYS A 245 8.19 11.13 5.05
C CYS A 245 9.33 11.76 5.88
N LEU A 246 9.47 13.10 5.85
CA LEU A 246 10.46 13.82 6.65
C LEU A 246 10.22 13.63 8.15
N CYS A 247 8.98 13.84 8.59
CA CYS A 247 8.62 13.70 10.01
C CYS A 247 8.86 12.28 10.50
N GLN A 248 8.42 11.27 9.73
CA GLN A 248 8.65 9.87 10.07
C GLN A 248 10.13 9.52 10.08
N LEU A 249 10.92 10.00 9.11
CA LEU A 249 12.37 9.79 9.09
C LEU A 249 13.05 10.40 10.33
N TYR A 250 12.69 11.61 10.73
CA TYR A 250 13.22 12.21 11.95
C TYR A 250 12.85 11.40 13.20
N MET A 251 11.60 10.98 13.34
CA MET A 251 11.16 10.18 14.49
C MET A 251 11.86 8.82 14.53
N TYR A 252 11.95 8.13 13.39
CA TYR A 252 12.69 6.88 13.26
C TYR A 252 14.17 7.02 13.65
N ARG A 253 14.79 8.15 13.29
CA ARG A 253 16.17 8.50 13.69
C ARG A 253 16.29 9.13 15.09
N LYS A 254 15.20 9.16 15.87
CA LYS A 254 15.12 9.78 17.20
C LYS A 254 15.47 11.28 17.24
N LYS A 255 15.29 12.00 16.13
CA LYS A 255 15.48 13.45 15.98
C LYS A 255 14.18 14.25 16.25
N TYR A 256 13.49 13.94 17.35
CA TYR A 256 12.15 14.45 17.64
C TYR A 256 12.05 15.97 17.74
N GLU A 257 13.12 16.65 18.20
CA GLU A 257 13.14 18.12 18.26
C GLU A 257 13.01 18.78 16.89
N LYS A 258 13.54 18.16 15.82
CA LYS A 258 13.36 18.67 14.45
C LYS A 258 11.91 18.60 13.98
N VAL A 259 11.14 17.63 14.48
CA VAL A 259 9.73 17.42 14.11
C VAL A 259 8.84 18.58 14.57
N LYS A 260 9.19 19.23 15.70
CA LYS A 260 8.43 20.39 16.23
C LYS A 260 8.35 21.57 15.27
N LYS A 261 9.32 21.72 14.35
CA LYS A 261 9.26 22.72 13.27
C LYS A 261 8.07 22.46 12.33
N TYR A 262 7.70 21.20 12.17
CA TYR A 262 6.81 20.73 11.10
C TYR A 262 5.42 20.32 11.60
N ILE A 263 5.24 19.94 12.87
CA ILE A 263 3.92 19.63 13.42
C ILE A 263 3.43 20.84 14.21
N THR A 264 2.37 21.47 13.70
CA THR A 264 1.73 22.67 14.27
C THR A 264 0.21 22.52 14.22
N ASP A 265 -0.51 23.29 15.02
CA ASP A 265 -1.99 23.30 15.00
C ASP A 265 -2.56 23.62 13.60
N LYS A 266 -1.80 24.33 12.77
CA LYS A 266 -2.21 24.72 11.42
C LYS A 266 -2.11 23.59 10.39
N ASN A 267 -1.26 22.60 10.60
CA ASN A 267 -0.97 21.56 9.61
C ASN A 267 -1.12 20.14 10.12
N ILE A 268 -1.56 19.97 11.36
CA ILE A 268 -1.85 18.66 11.95
C ILE A 268 -2.86 17.85 11.13
N LEU A 269 -3.79 18.51 10.45
CA LEU A 269 -4.80 17.87 9.59
C LEU A 269 -4.26 17.43 8.22
N LEU A 270 -3.00 17.76 7.89
CA LEU A 270 -2.40 17.37 6.61
C LEU A 270 -1.86 15.93 6.62
N PHE A 271 -1.65 15.35 7.81
CA PHE A 271 -1.09 14.01 7.96
C PHE A 271 -2.19 12.95 7.78
N ARG A 272 -2.05 12.12 6.74
CA ARG A 272 -2.97 11.02 6.41
C ARG A 272 -2.69 9.77 7.24
N ASN A 273 -1.43 9.54 7.58
CA ASN A 273 -1.03 8.44 8.45
C ASN A 273 -1.07 8.89 9.92
N ASN A 274 -2.06 8.40 10.67
CA ASN A 274 -2.24 8.69 12.09
C ASN A 274 -0.99 8.37 12.93
N ALA A 275 -0.17 7.40 12.51
CA ALA A 275 1.05 7.03 13.20
C ALA A 275 2.09 8.16 13.22
N VAL A 276 2.01 9.16 12.33
CA VAL A 276 2.87 10.34 12.42
C VAL A 276 2.62 11.07 13.74
N LEU A 277 1.36 11.40 14.02
CA LEU A 277 0.96 12.08 15.25
C LEU A 277 1.03 11.15 16.45
N GLY A 278 0.68 9.88 16.28
CA GLY A 278 0.83 8.86 17.32
C GLY A 278 2.27 8.72 17.80
N ASN A 279 3.25 8.63 16.89
CA ASN A 279 4.67 8.58 17.24
C ASN A 279 5.14 9.88 17.89
N TYR A 280 4.70 11.04 17.37
CA TYR A 280 5.01 12.33 17.94
C TYR A 280 4.53 12.44 19.39
N TYR A 281 3.24 12.16 19.65
CA TYR A 281 2.71 12.18 21.00
C TYR A 281 3.34 11.11 21.87
N ASN A 282 3.50 9.87 21.41
CA ASN A 282 4.06 8.80 22.23
C ASN A 282 5.46 9.13 22.75
N TYR A 283 6.26 9.88 21.97
CA TYR A 283 7.57 10.33 22.43
C TYR A 283 7.51 11.37 23.56
N PHE A 284 6.61 12.35 23.48
CA PHE A 284 6.55 13.45 24.47
C PHE A 284 5.62 13.15 25.66
N ASP A 285 4.53 12.43 25.42
CA ASP A 285 3.48 12.12 26.38
C ASP A 285 2.67 10.90 25.90
N LYS A 286 2.91 9.74 26.54
CA LYS A 286 2.23 8.49 26.21
C LYS A 286 0.73 8.53 26.50
N GLU A 287 0.27 9.29 27.49
CA GLU A 287 -1.16 9.43 27.76
C GLU A 287 -1.84 10.19 26.64
N LYS A 288 -1.21 11.28 26.18
CA LYS A 288 -1.69 12.06 25.05
C LYS A 288 -1.79 11.23 23.77
N ALA A 289 -0.86 10.29 23.56
CA ALA A 289 -0.92 9.36 22.44
C ALA A 289 -2.12 8.40 22.55
N ALA A 290 -2.40 7.89 23.76
CA ALA A 290 -3.54 7.02 23.99
C ALA A 290 -4.86 7.78 23.76
N ASP A 291 -5.00 8.97 24.32
CA ASP A 291 -6.17 9.85 24.12
C ASP A 291 -6.41 10.15 22.64
N PHE A 292 -5.33 10.39 21.88
CA PHE A 292 -5.40 10.62 20.44
C PHE A 292 -6.04 9.43 19.70
N TYR A 293 -5.56 8.20 19.93
CA TYR A 293 -6.14 7.02 19.29
C TYR A 293 -7.54 6.67 19.81
N GLU A 294 -7.83 6.89 21.09
CA GLU A 294 -9.21 6.75 21.60
C GLU A 294 -10.19 7.66 20.87
N ASN A 295 -9.79 8.90 20.60
CA ASN A 295 -10.62 9.85 19.87
C ASN A 295 -10.81 9.44 18.40
N ILE A 296 -9.79 8.89 17.75
CA ILE A 296 -9.93 8.32 16.39
C ILE A 296 -10.96 7.18 16.39
N ILE A 297 -10.84 6.24 17.34
CA ILE A 297 -11.74 5.08 17.45
C ILE A 297 -13.19 5.50 17.71
N LYS A 298 -13.42 6.50 18.56
CA LYS A 298 -14.78 7.03 18.84
C LYS A 298 -15.44 7.64 17.61
N ASN A 299 -14.67 8.16 16.66
CA ASN A 299 -15.17 8.80 15.44
C ASN A 299 -15.41 7.82 14.27
N SER A 300 -15.40 6.49 14.53
CA SER A 300 -15.93 5.41 13.67
C SER A 300 -15.21 5.06 12.35
N ASN A 301 -14.09 5.70 12.02
CA ASN A 301 -13.25 5.37 10.84
C ASN A 301 -11.88 4.77 11.20
N ALA A 302 -11.72 4.26 12.41
CA ALA A 302 -10.46 3.68 12.86
C ALA A 302 -10.05 2.45 12.03
N THR A 303 -8.77 2.41 11.68
CA THR A 303 -8.16 1.30 10.95
C THR A 303 -7.62 0.25 11.92
N ALA A 304 -7.23 -0.91 11.40
CA ALA A 304 -6.59 -1.96 12.20
C ALA A 304 -5.34 -1.43 12.94
N SER A 305 -4.59 -0.51 12.32
CA SER A 305 -3.42 0.11 12.94
C SER A 305 -3.77 0.98 14.14
N ASP A 306 -4.87 1.74 14.09
CA ASP A 306 -5.29 2.59 15.20
C ASP A 306 -5.62 1.76 16.45
N TYR A 307 -6.38 0.66 16.27
CA TYR A 307 -6.68 -0.28 17.35
C TYR A 307 -5.42 -0.93 17.92
N LEU A 308 -4.51 -1.36 17.05
CA LEU A 308 -3.25 -2.00 17.45
C LEU A 308 -2.35 -1.04 18.23
N ASN A 309 -2.20 0.20 17.75
CA ASN A 309 -1.39 1.22 18.41
C ASN A 309 -1.96 1.57 19.79
N LEU A 310 -3.28 1.70 19.93
CA LEU A 310 -3.90 1.92 21.25
C LEU A 310 -3.73 0.71 22.17
N ALA A 311 -3.89 -0.52 21.64
CA ALA A 311 -3.67 -1.73 22.42
C ALA A 311 -2.25 -1.76 23.01
N TYR A 312 -1.24 -1.39 22.21
CA TYR A 312 0.14 -1.27 22.68
C TYR A 312 0.29 -0.24 23.81
N LEU A 313 -0.31 0.95 23.65
CA LEU A 313 -0.21 2.03 24.64
C LEU A 313 -0.90 1.70 25.97
N LEU A 314 -1.92 0.83 25.94
CA LEU A 314 -2.69 0.44 27.12
C LEU A 314 -2.24 -0.88 27.76
N LYS A 315 -1.34 -1.63 27.12
CA LYS A 315 -0.98 -3.02 27.51
C LYS A 315 -0.51 -3.20 28.95
N ASP A 316 0.04 -2.17 29.58
CA ASP A 316 0.52 -2.21 30.97
C ASP A 316 -0.46 -1.61 31.97
N LYS A 317 -1.42 -0.79 31.51
CA LYS A 317 -2.38 -0.06 32.36
C LYS A 317 -3.75 -0.73 32.41
N ASP A 318 -4.21 -1.23 31.27
CA ASP A 318 -5.51 -1.88 31.12
C ASP A 318 -5.39 -3.03 30.11
N ARG A 319 -4.97 -4.18 30.63
CA ARG A 319 -4.75 -5.39 29.83
C ARG A 319 -6.02 -5.95 29.23
N ILE A 320 -7.17 -5.76 29.88
CA ILE A 320 -8.45 -6.28 29.37
C ILE A 320 -8.82 -5.49 28.12
N LYS A 321 -8.84 -4.16 28.23
CA LYS A 321 -9.12 -3.28 27.09
C LYS A 321 -8.10 -3.44 25.96
N ALA A 322 -6.81 -3.60 26.28
CA ALA A 322 -5.79 -3.86 25.26
C ALA A 322 -6.07 -5.13 24.44
N ARG A 323 -6.56 -6.20 25.09
CA ARG A 323 -6.95 -7.43 24.39
C ARG A 323 -8.16 -7.23 23.49
N GLU A 324 -9.21 -6.56 23.97
CA GLU A 324 -10.41 -6.24 23.17
C GLU A 324 -10.05 -5.40 21.93
N LEU A 325 -9.12 -4.44 22.08
CA LEU A 325 -8.62 -3.64 20.98
C LEU A 325 -7.85 -4.48 19.94
N LEU A 326 -7.04 -5.46 20.37
CA LEU A 326 -6.38 -6.38 19.45
C LEU A 326 -7.38 -7.25 18.67
N GLU A 327 -8.43 -7.74 19.32
CA GLU A 327 -9.50 -8.47 18.63
C GLU A 327 -10.16 -7.60 17.56
N LYS A 328 -10.40 -6.32 17.85
CA LYS A 328 -10.89 -5.36 16.87
C LYS A 328 -9.90 -5.08 15.73
N ALA A 329 -8.61 -5.02 16.01
CA ALA A 329 -7.59 -4.91 14.97
C ALA A 329 -7.63 -6.12 14.01
N VAL A 330 -7.77 -7.33 14.57
CA VAL A 330 -7.91 -8.58 13.81
C VAL A 330 -9.21 -8.63 13.01
N GLU A 331 -10.34 -8.17 13.58
CA GLU A 331 -11.62 -8.06 12.86
C GLU A 331 -11.47 -7.15 11.62
N LYS A 332 -10.76 -6.03 11.77
CA LYS A 332 -10.51 -5.08 10.67
C LYS A 332 -9.48 -5.56 9.66
N ASN A 333 -8.51 -6.36 10.08
CA ASN A 333 -7.46 -6.92 9.23
C ASN A 333 -7.12 -8.34 9.68
N SER A 334 -7.91 -9.31 9.23
CA SER A 334 -7.75 -10.72 9.60
C SER A 334 -6.44 -11.34 9.10
N TYR A 335 -5.76 -10.68 8.17
CA TYR A 335 -4.43 -11.09 7.73
C TYR A 335 -3.39 -10.99 8.86
N LEU A 336 -3.64 -10.23 9.93
CA LEU A 336 -2.82 -10.24 11.15
C LEU A 336 -2.56 -11.66 11.69
N LEU A 337 -3.51 -12.58 11.50
CA LEU A 337 -3.41 -13.96 11.97
C LEU A 337 -2.59 -14.87 11.03
N LYS A 338 -2.33 -14.45 9.79
CA LYS A 338 -1.63 -15.28 8.79
C LYS A 338 -0.12 -15.17 8.94
N ARG A 339 0.46 -15.89 9.89
CA ARG A 339 1.89 -15.81 10.21
C ARG A 339 2.82 -15.97 8.99
N VAL A 340 2.51 -16.92 8.11
CA VAL A 340 3.28 -17.20 6.86
C VAL A 340 3.40 -15.97 5.96
N SER A 341 2.41 -15.07 5.99
CA SER A 341 2.40 -13.84 5.18
C SER A 341 3.01 -12.64 5.88
N TYR A 342 3.68 -12.80 7.04
CA TYR A 342 4.18 -11.67 7.87
C TYR A 342 5.44 -12.01 8.68
N ASP A 343 6.19 -13.03 8.28
CA ASP A 343 7.50 -13.31 8.83
C ASP A 343 8.45 -12.10 8.71
N LEU A 344 9.70 -12.25 9.15
CA LEU A 344 10.73 -11.23 8.99
C LEU A 344 10.78 -10.77 7.52
N GLY A 345 10.30 -9.55 7.27
CA GLY A 345 10.43 -8.90 5.97
C GLY A 345 11.90 -8.70 5.63
N GLU A 346 12.20 -8.37 4.37
CA GLU A 346 13.58 -8.06 4.03
C GLU A 346 14.10 -6.86 4.83
N LYS A 347 15.38 -6.91 5.22
CA LYS A 347 16.05 -5.84 5.96
C LYS A 347 16.00 -4.49 5.22
N GLN A 348 16.02 -4.53 3.89
CA GLN A 348 15.82 -3.33 3.07
C GLN A 348 14.32 -3.05 2.94
N ASN A 349 13.78 -2.33 3.92
CA ASN A 349 12.35 -2.09 4.04
C ASN A 349 12.01 -0.63 3.68
N LEU A 350 11.44 -0.43 2.50
CA LEU A 350 10.98 0.89 2.01
C LEU A 350 9.89 1.49 2.91
N PHE A 351 9.03 0.64 3.46
CA PHE A 351 7.84 1.04 4.19
C PHE A 351 8.09 1.29 5.67
N ILE A 352 9.33 1.19 6.16
CA ILE A 352 9.60 1.36 7.58
C ILE A 352 9.16 2.75 8.07
N ILE A 353 9.47 3.82 7.33
CA ILE A 353 9.03 5.19 7.62
C ILE A 353 7.66 5.55 7.02
N GLN A 354 6.95 4.56 6.49
CA GLN A 354 5.56 4.71 6.02
C GLN A 354 4.60 3.87 6.87
N SER A 355 5.12 3.09 7.81
CA SER A 355 4.38 2.20 8.69
C SER A 355 3.27 2.95 9.41
N ASN A 356 2.09 2.36 9.47
CA ASN A 356 0.98 2.86 10.29
C ASN A 356 1.08 2.38 11.75
N ILE A 357 2.15 1.66 12.08
CA ILE A 357 2.43 1.14 13.43
C ILE A 357 3.45 2.04 14.15
N LEU A 358 3.24 2.31 15.44
CA LEU A 358 4.18 3.05 16.28
C LEU A 358 5.59 2.43 16.24
N PHE A 359 6.63 3.26 16.17
CA PHE A 359 8.02 2.80 16.03
C PHE A 359 8.54 1.98 17.22
N GLU A 360 7.98 2.17 18.42
CA GLU A 360 8.31 1.34 19.59
C GLU A 360 7.81 -0.11 19.46
N ILE A 361 6.80 -0.35 18.62
CA ILE A 361 6.31 -1.70 18.36
C ILE A 361 7.26 -2.32 17.35
N GLU A 362 8.31 -3.01 17.82
CA GLU A 362 9.29 -3.65 16.93
C GLU A 362 8.71 -4.84 16.17
N ASN A 363 7.87 -5.63 16.86
CA ASN A 363 7.18 -6.78 16.34
C ASN A 363 5.76 -6.82 16.92
N VAL A 364 4.75 -6.80 16.05
CA VAL A 364 3.35 -6.86 16.47
C VAL A 364 3.05 -8.19 17.18
N TYR A 365 3.69 -9.29 16.80
CA TYR A 365 3.46 -10.59 17.42
C TYR A 365 3.90 -10.67 18.88
N ASN A 366 4.92 -9.89 19.27
CA ASN A 366 5.32 -9.79 20.67
C ASN A 366 4.21 -9.16 21.52
N LEU A 367 3.36 -8.30 20.94
CA LEU A 367 2.22 -7.73 21.65
C LEU A 367 1.12 -8.77 21.90
N PHE A 368 0.85 -9.65 20.92
CA PHE A 368 -0.06 -10.79 21.11
C PHE A 368 0.47 -11.75 22.18
N GLU A 369 1.77 -12.05 22.16
CA GLU A 369 2.42 -12.90 23.17
C GLU A 369 2.36 -12.27 24.57
N ASP A 370 2.73 -10.98 24.69
CA ASP A 370 2.64 -10.23 25.94
C ASP A 370 1.22 -10.32 26.51
N LEU A 371 0.20 -10.06 25.69
CA LEU A 371 -1.21 -10.08 26.10
C LEU A 371 -1.83 -11.48 26.25
N LYS A 372 -1.04 -12.56 26.06
CA LYS A 372 -1.51 -13.96 26.10
C LYS A 372 -2.65 -14.22 25.12
N MET A 373 -2.43 -13.86 23.87
CA MET A 373 -3.37 -14.02 22.73
C MET A 373 -2.74 -14.76 21.55
N SER A 374 -1.63 -15.47 21.76
CA SER A 374 -0.90 -16.20 20.71
C SER A 374 -1.74 -17.30 20.04
N GLU A 375 -2.78 -17.79 20.72
CA GLU A 375 -3.74 -18.74 20.18
C GLU A 375 -4.48 -18.20 18.94
N LEU A 376 -4.70 -16.89 18.84
CA LEU A 376 -5.36 -16.28 17.68
C LEU A 376 -4.51 -16.39 16.40
N ILE A 377 -3.18 -16.43 16.52
CA ILE A 377 -2.25 -16.43 15.37
C ILE A 377 -2.06 -17.86 14.80
N ASN A 378 -2.36 -18.90 15.59
CA ASN A 378 -2.11 -20.29 15.23
C ASN A 378 -3.38 -21.07 14.83
N GLY A 379 -4.54 -20.41 14.81
CA GLY A 379 -5.82 -20.95 14.35
C GLY A 379 -6.19 -20.41 12.98
#